data_AF-A0A7S3UF26-F1
#
_entry.id   AF-A0A7S3UF26-F1
#
_cell.length_a   1.000
_cell.length_b   1.000
_cell.length_c   1.000
_cell.angle_alpha   90.00
_cell.angle_beta   90.00
_cell.angle_gamma   90.00
#
_symmetry.space_group_name_H-M   'P 1'
#
loop_
_entity.id
_entity.type
_entity.pdbx_description
1 polymer ?
#
loop_
_entity_poly.entity_id
_entity_poly.type
_entity_poly.pdbx_seq_one_letter_code
_entity_poly.pdbx_strand_id
1 'polypeptide(L)'
;VSPTFLHQDLVLLHSQEKIVEAEEDSWFGACHMPTATDKTVIMFRRWLQRAGGLGWQLPPSARRLPPIERDPERLFDTWNAHTKNCVPCQRALLVTQGIMLASA
;
A
#
# COMPACT_ATOMS: atom_id res chain seq x y z
N VAL A 1 1.87 17.34 8.51
CA VAL A 1 1.54 16.72 7.21
C VAL A 1 2.58 15.64 6.96
N SER A 2 2.18 14.37 6.85
CA SER A 2 3.14 13.32 6.49
C SER A 2 3.73 13.62 5.11
N PRO A 3 5.03 13.38 4.86
CA PRO A 3 5.60 13.56 3.54
C PRO A 3 4.79 12.77 2.51
N THR A 4 4.20 13.45 1.53
CA THR A 4 3.49 12.83 0.40
C THR A 4 4.34 11.78 -0.30
N PHE A 5 5.67 11.93 -0.23
CA PHE A 5 6.65 10.96 -0.72
C PHE A 5 6.52 9.56 -0.09
N LEU A 6 6.28 9.47 1.23
CA LEU A 6 6.19 8.18 1.92
C LEU A 6 4.96 7.37 1.51
N HIS A 7 3.97 8.01 0.92
CA HIS A 7 2.69 7.41 0.56
C HIS A 7 2.48 7.24 -0.95
N GLN A 8 3.51 7.48 -1.76
CA GLN A 8 3.36 7.48 -3.23
C GLN A 8 2.83 6.15 -3.77
N ASP A 9 3.36 5.02 -3.29
CA ASP A 9 2.89 3.72 -3.75
C ASP A 9 1.57 3.32 -3.09
N LEU A 10 1.31 3.80 -1.86
CA LEU A 10 0.16 3.38 -1.06
C LEU A 10 -1.17 3.67 -1.77
N VAL A 11 -1.30 4.82 -2.44
CA VAL A 11 -2.54 5.18 -3.15
C VAL A 11 -2.85 4.22 -4.30
N LEU A 12 -1.80 3.76 -5.00
CA LEU A 12 -1.93 2.83 -6.11
C LEU A 12 -2.20 1.41 -5.59
N LEU A 13 -1.43 0.96 -4.61
CA LEU A 13 -1.54 -0.37 -4.03
C LEU A 13 -2.88 -0.58 -3.33
N HIS A 14 -3.36 0.43 -2.58
CA HIS A 14 -4.66 0.37 -1.89
C HIS A 14 -5.82 0.13 -2.86
N SER A 15 -5.76 0.69 -4.06
CA SER A 15 -6.81 0.47 -5.07
C SER A 15 -6.60 -0.88 -5.78
N GLN A 16 -5.36 -1.20 -6.13
CA GLN A 16 -5.01 -2.42 -6.85
C GLN A 16 -5.34 -3.69 -6.08
N GLU A 17 -5.14 -3.73 -4.75
CA GLU A 17 -5.42 -4.93 -3.96
C GLU A 17 -6.92 -5.30 -3.96
N LYS A 18 -7.83 -4.31 -3.99
CA LYS A 18 -9.28 -4.56 -4.08
C LYS A 18 -9.70 -4.97 -5.49
N ILE A 19 -9.08 -4.40 -6.51
CA ILE A 19 -9.33 -4.78 -7.91
C ILE A 19 -8.88 -6.23 -8.14
N VAL A 20 -7.69 -6.60 -7.63
CA VAL A 20 -7.17 -7.96 -7.72
C VAL A 20 -8.02 -8.94 -6.91
N GLU A 21 -8.51 -8.55 -5.73
CA GLU A 21 -9.42 -9.39 -4.95
C GLU A 21 -10.76 -9.62 -5.65
N ALA A 22 -11.30 -8.60 -6.33
CA ALA A 22 -12.57 -8.70 -7.03
C ALA A 22 -12.51 -9.64 -8.25
N GLU A 23 -11.32 -9.86 -8.82
CA GLU A 23 -11.14 -10.77 -9.96
C GLU A 23 -10.96 -12.23 -9.54
N GLU A 24 -12.05 -12.98 -9.66
CA GLU A 24 -12.13 -14.39 -9.28
C GLU A 24 -11.31 -15.32 -10.20
N ASP A 25 -11.14 -14.95 -11.48
CA ASP A 25 -10.56 -15.85 -12.49
C ASP A 25 -9.04 -15.73 -12.64
N SER A 26 -8.47 -14.52 -12.50
CA SER A 26 -7.03 -14.29 -12.72
C SER A 26 -6.55 -12.94 -12.21
N TRP A 27 -5.76 -12.95 -11.13
CA TRP A 27 -5.02 -11.78 -10.65
C TRP A 27 -4.09 -11.17 -11.72
N PHE A 28 -3.67 -11.96 -12.72
CA PHE A 28 -2.84 -11.47 -13.82
C PHE A 28 -3.64 -10.54 -14.75
N GLY A 29 -4.92 -10.86 -14.99
CA GLY A 29 -5.81 -10.06 -15.84
C GLY A 29 -6.26 -8.75 -15.19
N ALA A 30 -6.29 -8.70 -13.85
CA ALA A 30 -6.69 -7.53 -13.07
C ALA A 30 -5.76 -6.31 -13.25
N CYS A 31 -4.55 -6.49 -13.78
CA CYS A 31 -3.56 -5.42 -13.95
C CYS A 31 -3.44 -4.98 -15.41
N HIS A 32 -3.73 -3.70 -15.67
CA HIS A 32 -3.57 -3.10 -16.99
C HIS A 32 -2.09 -2.90 -17.35
N MET A 33 -1.61 -3.56 -18.40
CA MET A 33 -0.22 -3.51 -18.88
C MET A 33 -0.20 -3.41 -20.42
N PRO A 34 -0.55 -2.24 -20.99
CA PRO A 34 -0.85 -2.12 -22.41
C PRO A 34 0.39 -1.94 -23.29
N THR A 35 1.57 -1.70 -22.70
CA THR A 35 2.72 -1.20 -23.45
C THR A 35 3.83 -2.23 -23.61
N ALA A 36 4.67 -2.03 -24.63
CA ALA A 36 5.85 -2.88 -24.84
C ALA A 36 6.87 -2.78 -23.69
N THR A 37 6.86 -1.70 -22.91
CA THR A 37 7.72 -1.55 -21.72
C THR A 37 7.31 -2.46 -20.57
N ASP A 38 6.07 -2.97 -20.57
CA ASP A 38 5.57 -3.88 -19.53
C ASP A 38 6.02 -5.34 -19.73
N LYS A 39 6.71 -5.65 -20.84
CA LYS A 39 7.09 -7.02 -21.21
C LYS A 39 7.86 -7.76 -20.12
N THR A 40 8.77 -7.09 -19.42
CA THR A 40 9.56 -7.70 -18.34
C THR A 40 8.69 -8.01 -17.13
N VAL A 41 7.74 -7.14 -16.79
CA VAL A 41 6.74 -7.34 -15.72
C VAL A 41 5.84 -8.52 -16.06
N ILE A 42 5.36 -8.62 -17.31
CA ILE A 42 4.59 -9.76 -17.84
C ILE A 42 5.37 -11.06 -17.66
N MET A 43 6.64 -11.09 -18.09
CA MET A 43 7.48 -12.28 -18.00
C MET A 43 7.71 -12.71 -16.55
N PHE A 44 8.02 -11.74 -15.67
CA PHE A 44 8.19 -11.99 -14.25
C PHE A 44 6.94 -12.61 -13.62
N ARG A 45 5.76 -12.03 -13.87
CA ARG A 45 4.49 -12.52 -13.33
C ARG A 45 4.14 -13.92 -13.83
N ARG A 46 4.39 -14.21 -15.13
CA ARG A 46 4.23 -15.56 -15.70
C ARG A 46 5.21 -16.58 -15.10
N TRP A 47 6.43 -16.16 -14.80
CA TRP A 47 7.38 -17.00 -14.07
C TRP A 47 6.88 -17.27 -12.64
N LEU A 48 6.44 -16.24 -11.93
CA LEU A 48 5.93 -16.35 -10.56
C LEU A 48 4.73 -17.31 -10.48
N GLN A 49 3.78 -17.20 -11.41
CA GLN A 49 2.64 -18.11 -11.48
C GLN A 49 3.07 -19.57 -11.67
N ARG A 50 4.08 -19.83 -12.52
CA ARG A 50 4.63 -21.18 -12.72
C ARG A 50 5.44 -21.68 -11.52
N ALA A 51 6.03 -20.78 -10.73
CA ALA A 51 6.83 -21.10 -9.55
C ALA A 51 5.98 -21.40 -8.29
N GLY A 52 4.67 -21.55 -8.42
CA GLY A 52 3.75 -21.78 -7.29
C GLY A 52 2.96 -20.55 -6.85
N GLY A 53 3.05 -19.45 -7.61
CA GLY A 53 2.36 -18.20 -7.30
C GLY A 53 2.89 -17.55 -6.03
N LEU A 54 2.05 -16.70 -5.42
CA LEU A 54 2.41 -16.00 -4.17
C LEU A 54 2.28 -16.89 -2.92
N GLY A 55 1.69 -18.09 -3.05
CA GLY A 55 1.38 -18.95 -1.90
C GLY A 55 0.39 -18.33 -0.90
N TRP A 56 -0.24 -17.21 -1.25
CA TRP A 56 -1.21 -16.52 -0.40
C TRP A 56 -2.53 -17.30 -0.41
N GLN A 57 -2.66 -18.23 0.53
CA GLN A 57 -3.98 -18.77 0.88
C GLN A 57 -4.59 -17.82 1.89
N LEU A 58 -5.58 -17.04 1.45
CA LEU A 58 -6.41 -16.31 2.39
C LEU A 58 -7.09 -17.33 3.31
N PRO A 59 -7.08 -17.12 4.64
CA PRO A 59 -7.81 -18.01 5.54
C PRO A 59 -9.29 -18.06 5.13
N PRO A 60 -10.02 -19.17 5.33
CA PRO A 60 -11.44 -19.27 4.95
C PRO A 60 -12.33 -18.20 5.59
N SER A 61 -11.87 -17.61 6.70
CA SER A 61 -12.51 -16.50 7.42
C SER A 61 -12.10 -15.12 6.92
N ALA A 62 -11.21 -15.02 5.92
CA ALA A 62 -10.81 -13.76 5.33
C ALA A 62 -12.04 -13.17 4.65
N ARG A 63 -12.68 -12.22 5.33
CA ARG A 63 -13.64 -11.32 4.71
C ARG A 63 -12.98 -10.71 3.49
N ARG A 64 -13.80 -10.48 2.46
CA ARG A 64 -13.46 -9.54 1.40
C ARG A 64 -12.87 -8.27 2.02
N LEU A 65 -11.83 -7.73 1.40
CA LEU A 65 -11.21 -6.48 1.79
C LEU A 65 -12.31 -5.41 1.92
N PRO A 66 -12.13 -4.46 2.86
CA PRO A 66 -13.01 -3.31 2.91
C PRO A 66 -13.06 -2.60 1.53
N PRO A 67 -14.19 -1.93 1.21
CA PRO A 67 -14.28 -1.15 -0.02
C PRO A 67 -13.13 -0.13 -0.11
N ILE A 68 -12.80 0.28 -1.34
CA ILE A 68 -11.75 1.27 -1.58
C ILE A 68 -12.06 2.55 -0.79
N GLU A 69 -11.29 2.80 0.26
CA GLU A 69 -11.26 4.07 0.98
C GLU A 69 -10.78 5.18 0.04
N ARG A 70 -11.47 6.32 0.08
CA ARG A 70 -11.22 7.50 -0.77
C ARG A 70 -10.84 8.72 0.04
N ASP A 71 -11.02 8.67 1.36
CA ASP A 71 -10.64 9.73 2.27
C ASP A 71 -9.10 9.78 2.45
N PRO A 72 -8.42 10.83 1.96
CA PRO A 72 -6.97 10.96 2.08
C PRO A 72 -6.51 11.06 3.54
N GLU A 73 -7.32 11.62 4.43
CA GLU A 73 -6.95 11.75 5.84
C GLU A 73 -6.83 10.38 6.50
N ARG A 74 -7.69 9.43 6.10
CA ARG A 74 -7.62 8.04 6.58
C ARG A 74 -6.50 7.25 5.92
N LEU A 75 -6.31 7.40 4.62
CA LEU A 75 -5.27 6.67 3.88
C LEU A 75 -3.86 7.07 4.31
N PHE A 76 -3.65 8.35 4.57
CA PHE A 76 -2.33 8.92 4.82
C PHE A 76 -2.08 9.25 6.30
N ASP A 77 -2.89 8.68 7.20
CA ASP A 77 -2.74 8.81 8.64
C ASP A 77 -1.48 8.08 9.14
N THR A 78 -0.34 8.75 8.99
CA THR A 78 0.97 8.25 9.43
C THR A 78 1.06 8.17 10.95
N TRP A 79 0.29 9.00 11.67
CA TRP A 79 0.26 8.93 13.11
C TRP A 79 -0.30 7.58 13.56
N ASN A 80 -1.49 7.22 13.08
CA ASN A 80 -2.13 5.96 13.43
C ASN A 80 -1.46 4.74 12.80
N ALA A 81 -0.91 4.86 11.59
CA ALA A 81 -0.24 3.75 10.92
C ALA A 81 1.14 3.42 11.49
N HIS A 82 1.86 4.41 12.04
CA HIS A 82 3.26 4.24 12.44
C HIS A 82 3.63 5.00 13.71
N THR A 83 3.55 6.33 13.71
CA THR A 83 4.19 7.18 14.74
C THR A 83 3.69 6.87 16.14
N LYS A 84 2.40 6.59 16.34
CA LYS A 84 1.85 6.28 17.67
C LYS A 84 2.45 5.03 18.32
N ASN A 85 3.04 4.13 17.52
CA ASN A 85 3.63 2.88 17.98
C ASN A 85 5.17 2.87 17.88
N CYS A 86 5.80 3.97 17.45
CA CYS A 86 7.23 4.04 17.17
C CYS A 86 7.92 5.04 18.12
N VAL A 87 8.56 4.53 19.17
CA VAL A 87 9.24 5.35 20.19
C VAL A 87 10.25 6.35 19.60
N PRO A 88 11.13 5.97 18.64
CA PRO A 88 12.02 6.93 17.98
C PRO A 88 11.26 8.08 17.29
N CYS A 89 10.18 7.79 16.56
CA CYS A 89 9.40 8.80 15.85
C CYS A 89 8.62 9.71 16.81
N GLN A 90 8.14 9.21 17.94
CA GLN A 90 7.52 10.03 18.97
C GLN A 90 8.52 11.01 19.59
N ARG A 91 9.72 10.53 19.92
CA ARG A 91 10.79 11.40 20.45
C ARG A 91 11.18 12.48 19.45
N ALA A 92 11.36 12.10 18.19
CA ALA A 92 11.64 13.06 17.13
C ALA A 92 10.53 14.11 17.03
N LEU A 93 9.25 13.70 17.02
CA LEU A 93 8.11 14.60 16.96
C LEU A 93 8.12 15.64 18.10
N LEU A 94 8.39 15.22 19.33
CA LEU A 94 8.48 16.12 20.49
C LEU A 94 9.58 17.17 20.32
N VAL A 95 10.77 16.75 19.86
CA VAL A 95 11.89 17.65 19.62
C VAL A 95 11.56 18.66 18.53
N THR A 96 11.02 18.21 17.39
CA THR A 96 10.70 19.11 16.27
C THR A 96 9.60 20.10 16.63
N GLN A 97 8.59 19.69 17.41
CA GLN A 97 7.55 20.57 17.92
C GLN A 97 8.12 21.65 18.86
N GLY A 98 9.04 21.27 19.75
CA GLY A 98 9.73 22.23 20.62
C GLY A 98 10.52 23.28 19.84
N ILE A 99 11.23 22.86 18.79
CA ILE A 99 11.98 23.78 17.92
C ILE A 99 11.04 24.74 17.18
N MET A 100 9.91 24.24 16.66
CA MET A 100 8.93 25.08 15.95
C MET A 100 8.34 26.17 16.85
N LEU A 101 8.02 25.83 18.11
CA LEU A 101 7.49 26.79 19.08
C LEU A 101 8.52 27.84 19.51
N ALA A 102 9.80 27.47 19.57
CA ALA A 102 10.89 28.40 19.91
C ALA A 102 11.31 29.31 18.74
N SER A 103 10.88 28.97 17.52
CA SER A 103 11.20 29.71 16.29
C SER A 103 10.06 30.62 15.82
N ALA A 104 8.95 30.66 16.55
CA ALA A 104 7.76 31.48 16.31
C ALA A 104 7.72 32.65 17.30
#